data_AF-A0A2T3IT07-F1
#
_entry.id   AF-A0A2T3IT07-F1
#
_cell.length_a   1.000
_cell.length_b   1.000
_cell.length_c   1.000
_cell.angle_alpha   90.00
_cell.angle_beta   90.00
_cell.angle_gamma   90.00
#
_symmetry.space_group_name_H-M   'P 1'
#
loop_
_entity.id
_entity.type
_entity.pdbx_description
1 polymer ?
#
loop_
_entity_poly.entity_id
_entity_poly.type
_entity_poly.pdbx_seq_one_letter_code
_entity_poly.pdbx_strand_id
1 'polypeptide(L)'
;MENPVKNLLTKGWKWFVIVGVIVALAGIFAISLPVAAGMTITTIIGVIFLVIGLVQVYHTFSIPQWKTKIWYVISALFYLIGGLFILGQPFIGLVTITVLMIATMVFNGITRMVFGFSSREHLAGWRWIVFSGLLSTAIGVYFFNLMHNPEFSMSLLGIFVGVSLIFEGISFIFIGSQMKKVLHK
;
A
#
# COMPACT_ATOMS: atom_id res chain seq x y z
N MET A 1 10.60 23.62 -34.90
CA MET A 1 9.53 23.37 -33.91
C MET A 1 10.09 22.39 -32.90
N GLU A 2 10.41 22.82 -31.67
CA GLU A 2 10.85 21.90 -30.62
C GLU A 2 9.76 20.86 -30.37
N ASN A 3 10.11 19.58 -30.43
CA ASN A 3 9.15 18.52 -30.19
C ASN A 3 8.79 18.51 -28.69
N PRO A 4 7.53 18.82 -28.30
CA PRO A 4 7.12 18.90 -26.90
C PRO A 4 7.36 17.58 -26.16
N VAL A 5 7.33 16.45 -26.87
CA VAL A 5 7.65 15.12 -26.33
C VAL A 5 9.11 15.03 -25.88
N LYS A 6 10.05 15.63 -26.63
CA LYS A 6 11.47 15.58 -26.28
C LYS A 6 11.76 16.38 -25.01
N ASN A 7 11.11 17.54 -24.83
CA ASN A 7 11.24 18.36 -23.61
C ASN A 7 10.57 17.71 -22.37
N LEU A 8 9.43 17.05 -22.56
CA LEU A 8 8.80 16.25 -21.50
C LEU A 8 9.69 15.09 -21.05
N LEU A 9 10.35 14.41 -21.99
CA LEU A 9 11.27 13.32 -21.70
C LEU A 9 12.57 13.82 -21.04
N THR A 10 13.21 14.88 -21.55
CA THR A 10 14.49 15.39 -21.00
C THR A 10 14.35 15.94 -19.58
N LYS A 11 13.23 16.58 -19.26
CA LYS A 11 12.94 17.05 -17.90
C LYS A 11 12.39 15.93 -17.02
N GLY A 12 11.55 15.05 -17.59
CA GLY A 12 10.89 13.95 -16.90
C GLY A 12 11.87 12.93 -16.33
N TRP A 13 12.88 12.51 -17.09
CA TRP A 13 13.80 11.46 -16.63
C TRP A 13 14.57 11.85 -15.37
N LYS A 14 15.03 13.11 -15.27
CA LYS A 14 15.74 13.63 -14.09
C LYS A 14 14.82 13.64 -12.86
N TRP A 15 13.58 14.07 -13.04
CA TRP A 15 12.59 14.07 -11.97
C TRP A 15 12.30 12.66 -11.45
N PHE A 16 12.13 11.67 -12.32
CA PHE A 16 11.95 10.27 -11.91
C PHE A 16 13.14 9.74 -11.10
N VAL A 17 14.37 10.04 -11.52
CA VAL A 17 15.56 9.61 -10.76
C VAL A 17 15.63 10.31 -9.40
N ILE A 18 15.40 11.62 -9.34
CA ILE A 18 15.43 12.39 -8.07
C ILE A 18 14.37 11.88 -7.10
N VAL A 19 13.12 11.73 -7.55
CA VAL A 19 12.03 11.19 -6.74
C VAL A 19 12.37 9.77 -6.28
N GLY A 20 12.90 8.93 -7.17
CA GLY A 20 13.29 7.56 -6.82
C GLY A 20 14.38 7.49 -5.75
N VAL A 21 15.39 8.36 -5.81
CA VAL A 21 16.43 8.46 -4.76
C VAL A 21 15.84 8.91 -3.43
N ILE A 22 14.99 9.95 -3.43
CA ILE A 22 14.34 10.45 -2.21
C ILE A 22 13.46 9.35 -1.58
N VAL A 23 12.67 8.66 -2.40
CA VAL A 23 11.78 7.59 -1.95
C VAL A 23 12.58 6.40 -1.40
N ALA A 24 13.68 6.00 -2.06
CA ALA A 24 14.54 4.94 -1.57
C ALA A 24 15.19 5.28 -0.22
N LEU A 25 15.68 6.51 -0.07
CA LEU A 25 16.23 7.00 1.21
C LEU A 25 15.16 7.03 2.30
N ALA A 26 13.95 7.51 1.99
CA ALA A 26 12.82 7.48 2.91
C ALA A 26 12.51 6.05 3.38
N GLY A 27 12.60 5.06 2.48
CA GLY A 27 12.47 3.65 2.83
C GLY A 27 13.54 3.15 3.80
N ILE A 28 14.81 3.54 3.60
CA ILE A 28 15.91 3.21 4.53
C ILE A 28 15.66 3.84 5.92
N PHE A 29 15.22 5.10 5.96
CA PHE A 29 14.86 5.76 7.23
C PHE A 29 13.66 5.07 7.91
N ALA A 30 12.65 4.66 7.14
CA ALA A 30 11.50 3.93 7.67
C ALA A 30 11.90 2.58 8.31
N ILE A 31 12.84 1.84 7.70
CA ILE A 31 13.36 0.59 8.29
C ILE A 31 14.19 0.87 9.55
N SER A 32 14.88 2.00 9.61
CA SER A 32 15.70 2.38 10.77
C SER A 32 14.84 2.72 12.00
N LEU A 33 13.63 3.26 11.79
CA LEU A 33 12.68 3.62 12.84
C LEU A 33 11.28 3.03 12.54
N PRO A 34 11.13 1.69 12.57
CA PRO A 34 9.97 1.02 12.01
C PRO A 34 8.68 1.31 12.76
N VAL A 35 8.73 1.42 14.09
CA VAL A 35 7.55 1.75 14.91
C VAL A 35 7.05 3.16 14.58
N ALA A 36 7.95 4.14 14.45
CA ALA A 36 7.59 5.51 14.09
C ALA A 36 7.00 5.59 12.66
N ALA A 37 7.58 4.85 11.71
CA ALA A 37 7.05 4.75 10.36
C ALA A 37 5.63 4.14 10.35
N GLY A 38 5.43 3.01 11.03
CA GLY A 38 4.13 2.35 11.17
C GLY A 38 3.07 3.24 11.82
N MET A 39 3.43 3.97 12.88
CA MET A 39 2.53 4.93 13.53
C MET A 39 2.17 6.08 12.60
N THR A 40 3.14 6.66 11.88
CA THR A 40 2.90 7.75 10.93
C THR A 40 1.89 7.33 9.85
N ILE A 41 2.08 6.15 9.27
CA ILE A 41 1.18 5.58 8.26
C ILE A 41 -0.22 5.37 8.84
N THR A 42 -0.29 4.84 10.05
CA THR A 42 -1.56 4.62 10.76
C THR A 42 -2.30 5.93 11.01
N THR A 43 -1.61 6.97 11.46
CA THR A 43 -2.17 8.31 11.66
C THR A 43 -2.67 8.90 10.34
N ILE A 44 -1.90 8.77 9.25
CA ILE A 44 -2.32 9.21 7.91
C ILE A 44 -3.62 8.51 7.51
N ILE A 45 -3.72 7.19 7.70
CA ILE A 45 -4.94 6.42 7.42
C ILE A 45 -6.11 6.93 8.28
N GLY A 46 -5.89 7.19 9.57
CA GLY A 46 -6.90 7.75 10.47
C GLY A 46 -7.43 9.11 9.99
N VAL A 47 -6.55 10.01 9.55
CA VAL A 47 -6.94 11.30 8.97
C VAL A 47 -7.73 11.11 7.67
N ILE A 48 -7.27 10.21 6.77
CA ILE A 48 -7.98 9.90 5.52
C ILE A 48 -9.39 9.37 5.82
N PHE A 49 -9.54 8.51 6.82
CA PHE A 49 -10.85 8.01 7.25
C PHE A 49 -11.77 9.15 7.68
N LEU A 50 -11.27 10.12 8.45
CA LEU A 50 -12.06 11.30 8.82
C LEU A 50 -12.47 12.13 7.59
N VAL A 51 -11.54 12.38 6.67
CA VAL A 51 -11.82 13.16 5.45
C VAL A 51 -12.90 12.46 4.61
N ILE A 52 -12.77 11.15 4.40
CA ILE A 52 -13.77 10.35 3.67
C ILE A 52 -15.13 10.42 4.38
N GLY A 53 -15.15 10.26 5.71
CA GLY A 53 -16.37 10.36 6.51
C GLY A 53 -17.05 11.71 6.35
N LEU A 54 -16.30 12.81 6.44
CA LEU A 54 -16.82 14.17 6.26
C LEU A 54 -17.37 14.42 4.85
N VAL A 55 -16.65 13.96 3.82
CA VAL A 55 -17.10 14.05 2.42
C VAL A 55 -18.41 13.27 2.22
N GLN A 56 -18.53 12.08 2.81
CA GLN A 56 -19.77 11.30 2.73
C GLN A 56 -20.94 11.94 3.50
N VAL A 57 -20.68 12.52 4.67
CA VAL A 57 -21.71 13.31 5.39
C VAL A 57 -22.21 14.44 4.50
N TYR A 58 -21.30 15.19 3.87
CA TYR A 58 -21.69 16.25 2.95
C TYR A 58 -22.55 15.73 1.79
N HIS A 59 -22.12 14.65 1.14
CA HIS A 59 -22.83 14.06 0.00
C HIS A 59 -24.19 13.45 0.38
N THR A 60 -24.37 13.04 1.64
CA THR A 60 -25.62 12.47 2.14
C THR A 60 -26.80 13.44 2.03
N PHE A 61 -26.54 14.76 2.12
CA PHE A 61 -27.57 15.78 1.97
C PHE A 61 -28.06 15.94 0.53
N SER A 62 -27.27 15.51 -0.46
CA SER A 62 -27.62 15.58 -1.88
C SER A 62 -28.41 14.35 -2.37
N ILE A 63 -28.59 13.31 -1.56
CA ILE A 63 -29.27 12.06 -1.96
C ILE A 63 -30.77 12.14 -1.62
N PRO A 64 -31.68 12.13 -2.62
CA PRO A 64 -33.12 12.23 -2.38
C PRO A 64 -33.74 10.93 -1.85
N GLN A 65 -33.17 9.78 -2.22
CA GLN A 65 -33.75 8.46 -1.93
C GLN A 65 -33.28 7.92 -0.58
N TRP A 66 -34.22 7.70 0.35
CA TRP A 66 -33.96 7.19 1.69
C TRP A 66 -33.23 5.84 1.73
N LYS A 67 -33.60 4.91 0.84
CA LYS A 67 -32.98 3.56 0.78
C LYS A 67 -31.49 3.62 0.46
N THR A 68 -31.05 4.58 -0.36
CA THR A 68 -29.64 4.78 -0.70
C THR A 68 -28.94 5.60 0.38
N LYS A 69 -29.63 6.62 0.91
CA LYS A 69 -29.13 7.52 1.96
C LYS A 69 -28.66 6.79 3.22
N ILE A 70 -29.40 5.75 3.65
CA ILE A 70 -29.06 5.03 4.89
C ILE A 70 -27.69 4.35 4.82
N TRP A 71 -27.32 3.79 3.65
CA TRP A 71 -26.01 3.15 3.46
C TRP A 71 -24.87 4.16 3.51
N TYR A 72 -25.07 5.37 2.97
CA TYR A 72 -24.10 6.47 3.06
C TYR A 72 -23.93 6.96 4.49
N VAL A 73 -25.02 7.12 5.26
CA VAL A 73 -24.94 7.52 6.67
C VAL A 73 -24.17 6.48 7.50
N ILE A 74 -24.49 5.20 7.31
CA ILE A 74 -23.81 4.11 8.03
C ILE A 74 -22.32 4.09 7.66
N SER A 75 -21.99 4.20 6.38
CA SER A 75 -20.60 4.24 5.92
C SER A 75 -19.86 5.46 6.47
N ALA A 76 -20.44 6.65 6.39
CA ALA A 76 -19.87 7.88 6.93
C ALA A 76 -19.60 7.77 8.44
N LEU A 77 -20.55 7.22 9.19
CA LEU A 77 -20.38 6.98 10.62
C LEU A 77 -19.23 6.01 10.91
N PHE A 78 -19.12 4.92 10.13
CA PHE A 78 -18.03 3.97 10.26
C PHE A 78 -16.66 4.60 10.00
N TYR A 79 -16.56 5.44 8.95
CA TYR A 79 -15.34 6.18 8.64
C TYR A 79 -14.96 7.18 9.74
N LEU A 80 -15.93 7.94 10.26
CA LEU A 80 -15.69 8.92 11.32
C LEU A 80 -15.28 8.24 12.64
N ILE A 81 -16.02 7.21 13.07
CA ILE A 81 -15.69 6.47 14.30
C ILE A 81 -14.34 5.77 14.15
N GLY A 82 -14.12 5.08 13.04
CA GLY A 82 -12.85 4.41 12.77
C GLY A 82 -11.66 5.38 12.75
N GLY A 83 -11.81 6.53 12.07
CA GLY A 83 -10.79 7.57 12.04
C GLY A 83 -10.49 8.14 13.43
N LEU A 84 -11.53 8.49 14.20
CA LEU A 84 -11.36 9.00 15.57
C LEU A 84 -10.71 7.96 16.49
N PHE A 85 -11.10 6.69 16.37
CA PHE A 85 -10.53 5.60 17.16
C PHE A 85 -9.04 5.39 16.84
N ILE A 86 -8.68 5.38 15.56
CA ILE A 86 -7.28 5.27 15.13
C ILE A 86 -6.46 6.44 15.64
N LEU A 87 -6.97 7.67 15.58
CA LEU A 87 -6.23 8.85 16.03
C LEU A 87 -6.15 8.94 17.57
N GLY A 88 -7.16 8.47 18.29
CA GLY A 88 -7.16 8.41 19.74
C GLY A 88 -6.23 7.34 20.31
N GLN A 89 -6.09 6.20 19.60
CA GLN A 89 -5.25 5.07 20.00
C GLN A 89 -4.47 4.51 18.80
N PRO A 90 -3.42 5.20 18.34
CA PRO A 90 -2.70 4.85 17.11
C PRO A 90 -1.99 3.50 17.21
N PHE A 91 -1.61 3.04 18.40
CA PHE A 91 -1.05 1.70 18.58
C PHE A 91 -2.04 0.59 18.22
N ILE A 92 -3.31 0.73 18.62
CA ILE A 92 -4.35 -0.25 18.28
C ILE A 92 -4.62 -0.21 16.78
N GLY A 93 -4.67 0.99 16.20
CA GLY A 93 -4.79 1.18 14.75
C GLY A 93 -3.65 0.50 13.98
N LEU A 94 -2.40 0.66 14.46
CA LEU A 94 -1.21 0.07 13.84
C LEU A 94 -1.29 -1.45 13.84
N VAL A 95 -1.59 -2.06 14.99
CA VAL A 95 -1.73 -3.52 15.09
C VAL A 95 -2.87 -4.00 14.20
N THR A 96 -3.99 -3.28 14.16
CA THR A 96 -5.14 -3.62 13.31
C THR A 96 -4.76 -3.59 11.82
N ILE A 97 -4.08 -2.54 11.35
CA ILE A 97 -3.60 -2.42 9.98
C ILE A 97 -2.58 -3.53 9.66
N THR A 98 -1.72 -3.88 10.62
CA THR A 98 -0.75 -4.98 10.47
C THR A 98 -1.45 -6.33 10.31
N VAL A 99 -2.49 -6.61 11.10
CA VAL A 99 -3.29 -7.83 10.97
C VAL A 99 -4.02 -7.86 9.63
N LEU A 100 -4.60 -6.75 9.19
CA LEU A 100 -5.23 -6.64 7.87
C LEU A 100 -4.21 -6.87 6.75
N MET A 101 -3.01 -6.30 6.85
CA MET A 101 -1.92 -6.54 5.92
C MET A 101 -1.57 -8.04 5.85
N ILE A 102 -1.37 -8.70 6.99
CA ILE A 102 -1.09 -10.15 7.05
C ILE A 102 -2.23 -10.94 6.40
N ALA A 103 -3.49 -10.63 6.74
CA ALA A 103 -4.66 -11.28 6.17
C ALA A 103 -4.71 -11.12 4.65
N THR A 104 -4.42 -9.93 4.13
CA THR A 104 -4.35 -9.68 2.68
C THR A 104 -3.20 -10.43 2.01
N MET A 105 -2.04 -10.58 2.66
CA MET A 105 -0.93 -11.40 2.14
C MET A 105 -1.31 -12.87 2.02
N VAL A 106 -2.00 -13.41 3.03
CA VAL A 106 -2.52 -14.78 3.03
C VAL A 106 -3.56 -14.96 1.93
N PHE A 107 -4.55 -14.06 1.87
CA PHE A 107 -5.62 -14.09 0.89
C PHE A 107 -5.08 -14.01 -0.54
N ASN A 108 -4.22 -13.02 -0.83
CA ASN A 108 -3.59 -12.86 -2.15
C ASN A 108 -2.72 -14.08 -2.52
N GLY A 109 -2.00 -14.65 -1.55
CA GLY A 109 -1.24 -15.88 -1.76
C GLY A 109 -2.13 -17.06 -2.16
N ILE A 110 -3.26 -17.24 -1.47
CA ILE A 110 -4.26 -18.28 -1.80
C ILE A 110 -4.86 -18.03 -3.19
N THR A 111 -5.29 -16.81 -3.49
CA THR A 111 -5.84 -16.46 -4.81
C THR A 111 -4.83 -16.73 -5.92
N ARG A 112 -3.54 -16.43 -5.74
CA ARG A 112 -2.49 -16.74 -6.71
C ARG A 112 -2.30 -18.24 -6.90
N MET A 113 -2.37 -19.03 -5.83
CA MET A 113 -2.31 -20.49 -5.95
C MET A 113 -3.51 -21.02 -6.76
N VAL A 114 -4.73 -20.60 -6.41
CA VAL A 114 -5.95 -20.98 -7.15
C VAL A 114 -5.85 -20.59 -8.63
N PHE A 115 -5.47 -19.35 -8.91
CA PHE A 115 -5.31 -18.85 -10.28
C PHE A 115 -4.22 -19.61 -11.05
N GLY A 116 -3.08 -19.87 -10.42
CA GLY A 116 -1.97 -20.62 -11.00
C GLY A 116 -2.37 -22.05 -11.37
N PHE A 117 -3.07 -22.76 -10.48
CA PHE A 117 -3.57 -24.10 -10.79
C PHE A 117 -4.66 -24.09 -11.89
N SER A 118 -5.55 -23.10 -11.86
CA SER A 118 -6.60 -22.96 -12.88
C SER A 118 -6.03 -22.62 -14.27
N SER A 119 -4.86 -21.98 -14.33
CA SER A 119 -4.26 -21.52 -15.60
C SER A 119 -3.17 -22.45 -16.12
N ARG A 120 -3.00 -23.65 -15.55
CA ARG A 120 -1.90 -24.58 -15.84
C ARG A 120 -1.80 -24.98 -17.32
N GLU A 121 -2.91 -24.98 -18.03
CA GLU A 121 -3.02 -25.38 -19.44
C GLU A 121 -2.74 -24.23 -20.41
N HIS A 122 -2.84 -22.98 -19.94
CA HIS A 122 -2.79 -21.77 -20.78
C HIS A 122 -1.55 -20.90 -20.52
N LEU A 123 -0.88 -21.05 -19.37
CA LEU A 123 0.26 -20.21 -18.97
C LEU A 123 1.49 -21.06 -18.66
N ALA A 124 2.56 -20.91 -19.46
CA ALA A 124 3.84 -21.60 -19.23
C ALA A 124 4.47 -21.26 -17.86
N GLY A 125 4.17 -20.09 -17.30
CA GLY A 125 4.67 -19.61 -16.01
C GLY A 125 3.84 -20.02 -14.78
N TRP A 126 2.82 -20.87 -14.92
CA TRP A 126 1.86 -21.16 -13.83
C TRP A 126 2.52 -21.66 -12.53
N ARG A 127 3.59 -22.46 -12.65
CA ARG A 127 4.35 -22.99 -11.49
C ARG A 127 4.97 -21.87 -10.65
N TRP A 128 5.48 -20.82 -11.28
CA TRP A 128 6.03 -19.65 -10.58
C TRP A 128 4.95 -18.85 -9.86
N ILE A 129 3.76 -18.76 -10.45
CA ILE A 129 2.62 -18.10 -9.82
C ILE A 129 2.21 -18.87 -8.55
N VAL A 130 2.04 -20.20 -8.65
CA VAL A 130 1.71 -21.06 -7.50
C VAL A 130 2.79 -20.96 -6.42
N PHE A 131 4.08 -21.05 -6.80
CA PHE A 131 5.18 -20.94 -5.84
C PHE A 131 5.18 -19.59 -5.11
N SER A 132 4.96 -18.48 -5.85
CA SER A 132 4.85 -17.15 -5.25
C SER A 132 3.65 -17.02 -4.30
N GLY A 133 2.54 -17.68 -4.63
CA GLY A 133 1.34 -17.71 -3.80
C GLY A 133 1.57 -18.50 -2.51
N LEU A 134 2.18 -19.68 -2.63
CA LEU A 134 2.55 -20.52 -1.50
C LEU A 134 3.51 -19.79 -0.55
N LEU A 135 4.54 -19.14 -1.09
CA LEU A 135 5.49 -18.38 -0.29
C LEU A 135 4.81 -17.21 0.44
N SER A 136 3.96 -16.45 -0.27
CA SER A 136 3.19 -15.34 0.33
C SER A 136 2.29 -15.83 1.47
N THR A 137 1.55 -16.92 1.26
CA THR A 137 0.69 -17.51 2.29
C THR A 137 1.48 -18.05 3.47
N ALA A 138 2.59 -18.75 3.23
CA ALA A 138 3.44 -19.29 4.29
C ALA A 138 4.04 -18.17 5.16
N ILE A 139 4.56 -17.10 4.53
CA ILE A 139 5.07 -15.93 5.24
C ILE A 139 3.96 -15.24 6.04
N GLY A 140 2.78 -15.05 5.45
CA GLY A 140 1.64 -14.45 6.14
C GLY A 140 1.20 -15.24 7.38
N VAL A 141 1.08 -16.56 7.25
CA VAL A 141 0.75 -17.44 8.39
C VAL A 141 1.86 -17.41 9.45
N TYR A 142 3.13 -17.39 9.04
CA TYR A 142 4.25 -17.26 9.95
C TYR A 142 4.21 -15.93 10.74
N PHE A 143 3.99 -14.81 10.05
CA PHE A 143 3.85 -13.49 10.70
C PHE A 143 2.66 -13.44 11.64
N PHE A 144 1.53 -14.06 11.28
CA PHE A 144 0.37 -14.14 12.16
C PHE A 144 0.70 -14.83 13.49
N ASN A 145 1.47 -15.93 13.46
CA ASN A 145 1.88 -16.63 14.68
C ASN A 145 2.78 -15.77 15.59
N LEU A 146 3.58 -14.87 14.99
CA LEU A 146 4.48 -13.96 15.70
C LEU A 146 3.78 -12.72 16.28
N MET A 147 2.49 -12.50 16.00
CA MET A 147 1.75 -11.33 16.49
C MET A 147 1.63 -11.27 18.01
N HIS A 148 1.84 -12.38 18.72
CA HIS A 148 1.90 -12.41 20.18
C HIS A 148 3.09 -11.62 20.74
N ASN A 149 4.13 -11.38 19.93
CA ASN A 149 5.28 -10.57 20.32
C ASN A 149 4.98 -9.07 20.06
N PRO A 150 4.96 -8.22 21.11
CA PRO A 150 4.72 -6.78 20.97
C PRO A 150 5.73 -6.07 20.07
N GLU A 151 7.02 -6.43 20.15
CA GLU A 151 8.06 -5.79 19.34
C GLU A 151 7.87 -6.08 17.84
N PHE A 152 7.54 -7.33 17.51
CA PHE A 152 7.30 -7.75 16.14
C PHE A 152 6.04 -7.10 15.56
N SER A 153 4.93 -7.17 16.30
CA SER A 153 3.64 -6.63 15.85
C SER A 153 3.68 -5.11 15.62
N MET A 154 4.44 -4.36 16.44
CA MET A 154 4.58 -2.91 16.30
C MET A 154 5.54 -2.48 15.18
N SER A 155 6.54 -3.31 14.86
CA SER A 155 7.57 -2.96 13.87
C SER A 155 7.23 -3.43 12.45
N LEU A 156 6.46 -4.51 12.31
CA LEU A 156 6.26 -5.19 11.03
C LEU A 156 5.70 -4.28 9.92
N LEU A 157 4.68 -3.47 10.24
CA LEU A 157 4.09 -2.55 9.26
C LEU A 157 5.11 -1.53 8.73
N GLY A 158 5.92 -0.95 9.62
CA GLY A 158 6.94 0.02 9.25
C GLY A 158 8.05 -0.59 8.40
N ILE A 159 8.49 -1.80 8.75
CA ILE A 159 9.47 -2.54 7.94
C ILE A 159 8.90 -2.85 6.56
N PHE A 160 7.66 -3.37 6.50
CA PHE A 160 7.00 -3.72 5.24
C PHE A 160 6.90 -2.51 4.31
N VAL A 161 6.49 -1.36 4.85
CA VAL A 161 6.39 -0.12 4.07
C VAL A 161 7.78 0.41 3.70
N GLY A 162 8.75 0.38 4.61
CA GLY A 162 10.12 0.81 4.30
C GLY A 162 10.76 0.00 3.17
N VAL A 163 10.59 -1.33 3.19
CA VAL A 163 11.02 -2.20 2.10
C VAL A 163 10.29 -1.85 0.80
N SER A 164 8.96 -1.65 0.86
CA SER A 164 8.16 -1.27 -0.31
C SER A 164 8.65 0.04 -0.93
N LEU A 165 8.94 1.06 -0.11
CA LEU A 165 9.49 2.33 -0.56
C LEU A 165 10.88 2.18 -1.21
N ILE A 166 11.74 1.29 -0.71
CA ILE A 166 13.02 1.02 -1.36
C ILE A 166 12.81 0.45 -2.76
N PHE A 167 11.96 -0.57 -2.91
CA PHE A 167 11.66 -1.16 -4.22
C PHE A 167 11.01 -0.17 -5.18
N GLU A 168 10.12 0.67 -4.68
CA GLU A 168 9.47 1.72 -5.47
C GLU A 168 10.48 2.81 -5.90
N GLY A 169 11.36 3.23 -5.00
CA GLY A 169 12.44 4.16 -5.31
C GLY A 169 13.39 3.63 -6.38
N ILE A 170 13.82 2.36 -6.25
CA ILE A 170 14.62 1.67 -7.28
C ILE A 170 13.88 1.61 -8.61
N SER A 171 12.57 1.34 -8.59
CA SER A 171 11.73 1.29 -9.79
C SER A 171 11.69 2.64 -10.51
N PHE A 172 11.51 3.76 -9.79
CA PHE A 172 11.56 5.10 -10.38
C PHE A 172 12.94 5.46 -10.94
N ILE A 173 14.02 5.09 -10.25
CA ILE A 173 15.39 5.27 -10.76
C ILE A 173 15.58 4.50 -12.06
N PHE A 174 15.09 3.26 -12.13
CA PHE A 174 15.18 2.44 -13.33
C PHE A 174 14.38 3.04 -14.49
N ILE A 175 13.13 3.45 -14.26
CA ILE A 175 12.28 4.10 -15.25
C ILE A 175 12.95 5.37 -15.79
N GLY A 176 13.43 6.25 -14.90
CA GLY A 176 14.15 7.47 -15.31
C GLY A 176 15.42 7.15 -16.11
N SER A 177 16.16 6.11 -15.73
CA SER A 177 17.35 5.68 -16.47
C SER A 177 17.02 5.14 -17.87
N GLN A 178 15.90 4.44 -18.02
CA GLN A 178 15.45 3.95 -19.34
C GLN A 178 14.97 5.10 -20.22
N MET A 179 14.24 6.08 -19.68
CA MET A 179 13.85 7.29 -20.42
C MET A 179 15.07 8.05 -20.93
N LYS A 180 16.13 8.17 -20.10
CA LYS A 180 17.41 8.77 -20.51
C LYS A 180 18.04 8.03 -21.69
N LYS A 181 18.01 6.69 -21.71
CA LYS A 181 18.58 5.89 -22.80
C LYS A 181 17.85 6.12 -24.12
N VAL A 182 16.52 6.18 -24.08
CA VAL A 182 15.69 6.44 -25.28
C VAL A 182 15.94 7.85 -25.85
N LEU A 183 16.24 8.83 -25.00
CA LEU A 183 16.56 10.20 -25.42
C LEU A 183 17.90 10.35 -26.16
N HIS A 184 18.86 9.47 -25.90
CA HIS A 184 20.20 9.52 -26.48
C HIS A 184 20.39 8.53 -27.64
N LYS A 185 19.33 7.85 -28.06
CA LYS A 185 19.29 6.96 -29.22
C LYS A 185 18.58 7.66 -30.38
#